data_AF-A0A1E5KTA8-F1
#
_entry.id   AF-A0A1E5KTA8-F1
#
_cell.length_a   1.000
_cell.length_b   1.000
_cell.length_c   1.000
_cell.angle_alpha   90.00
_cell.angle_beta   90.00
_cell.angle_gamma   90.00
#
_symmetry.space_group_name_H-M   'P 1'
#
loop_
_entity.id
_entity.type
_entity.pdbx_description
1 polymer ?
#
loop_
_entity_poly.entity_id
_entity_poly.type
_entity_poly.pdbx_seq_one_letter_code
_entity_poly.pdbx_strand_id
1 'polypeptide(L)'
;MENWGKKASRAKVPKVEIPEQSLKHANVGDFTVNPSTGKVSKMKGGGHGQTNIDFLKENGFEVNIEKTYPNGVRTGNVPHHKTPSKRTGTGQSWFPENWTGKDIETAGQQIASQPNFSSAKNGEVIFGDYNGVRVGVIKTDGKIGTIFPDGTKQP
;
A
#
# COMPACT_ATOMS: atom_id res chain seq x y z
N MET A 1 38.54 8.40 -39.39
CA MET A 1 38.72 7.83 -38.04
C MET A 1 37.46 8.13 -37.25
N GLU A 2 36.50 7.19 -37.26
CA GLU A 2 35.28 7.29 -36.46
C GLU A 2 35.61 7.02 -34.98
N ASN A 3 35.15 7.91 -34.11
CA ASN A 3 35.23 7.72 -32.66
C ASN A 3 33.81 7.54 -32.13
N TRP A 4 33.37 6.28 -32.04
CA TRP A 4 32.11 5.93 -31.36
C TRP A 4 32.28 6.12 -29.85
N GLY A 5 31.61 7.14 -29.31
CA GLY A 5 31.40 7.29 -27.88
C GLY A 5 30.65 6.09 -27.33
N LYS A 6 31.33 5.29 -26.50
CA LYS A 6 30.75 4.19 -25.73
C LYS A 6 29.57 4.70 -24.91
N LYS A 7 28.34 4.25 -25.24
CA LYS A 7 27.20 4.36 -24.33
C LYS A 7 27.52 3.51 -23.09
N ALA A 8 27.75 4.15 -21.96
CA ALA A 8 27.83 3.46 -20.68
C ALA A 8 26.50 2.71 -20.45
N SER A 9 26.57 1.39 -20.33
CA SER A 9 25.42 0.61 -19.87
C SER A 9 25.12 1.04 -18.43
N ARG A 10 23.96 1.68 -18.23
CA ARG A 10 23.48 2.02 -16.90
C ARG A 10 23.34 0.70 -16.14
N ALA A 11 24.17 0.49 -15.12
CA ALA A 11 24.05 -0.68 -14.26
C ALA A 11 22.61 -0.79 -13.77
N LYS A 12 21.98 -1.96 -13.95
CA LYS A 12 20.65 -2.22 -13.38
C LYS A 12 20.79 -2.13 -11.87
N VAL A 13 20.32 -1.04 -11.27
CA VAL A 13 20.17 -0.94 -9.82
C VAL A 13 19.33 -2.14 -9.38
N PRO A 14 19.76 -2.92 -8.38
CA PRO A 14 18.98 -4.05 -7.90
C PRO A 14 17.57 -3.57 -7.55
N LYS A 15 16.57 -4.21 -8.15
CA LYS A 15 15.17 -3.92 -7.85
C LYS A 15 14.95 -4.26 -6.37
N VAL A 16 14.46 -3.30 -5.58
CA VAL A 16 14.11 -3.57 -4.18
C VAL A 16 13.06 -4.68 -4.16
N GLU A 17 13.32 -5.75 -3.42
CA GLU A 17 12.36 -6.84 -3.28
C GLU A 17 11.32 -6.47 -2.22
N ILE A 18 10.04 -6.62 -2.56
CA ILE A 18 8.95 -6.52 -1.59
C ILE A 18 8.63 -7.95 -1.15
N PRO A 19 8.69 -8.26 0.16
CA PRO A 19 8.24 -9.55 0.65
C PRO A 19 6.79 -9.80 0.21
N GLU A 20 6.49 -11.00 -0.30
CA GLU A 20 5.15 -11.35 -0.78
C GLU A 20 4.07 -11.07 0.27
N GLN A 21 4.36 -11.39 1.54
CA GLN A 21 3.46 -11.12 2.66
C GLN A 21 3.17 -9.63 2.85
N SER A 22 4.17 -8.76 2.65
CA SER A 22 4.01 -7.31 2.75
C SER A 22 3.17 -6.77 1.59
N LEU A 23 3.32 -7.32 0.38
CA LEU A 23 2.47 -6.96 -0.75
C LEU A 23 1.02 -7.43 -0.55
N LYS A 24 0.83 -8.66 -0.05
CA LYS A 24 -0.50 -9.19 0.29
C LYS A 24 -1.16 -8.37 1.40
N HIS A 25 -0.42 -8.03 2.44
CA HIS A 25 -0.86 -7.13 3.51
C HIS A 25 -1.27 -5.77 2.94
N ALA A 26 -0.44 -5.15 2.10
CA ALA A 26 -0.75 -3.85 1.49
C ALA A 26 -1.97 -3.90 0.56
N ASN A 27 -2.08 -4.91 -0.31
CA ASN A 27 -3.15 -4.97 -1.31
C ASN A 27 -4.47 -5.51 -0.74
N VAL A 28 -4.43 -6.66 -0.07
CA VAL A 28 -5.63 -7.40 0.39
C VAL A 28 -5.93 -7.12 1.86
N GLY A 29 -4.90 -7.01 2.70
CA GLY A 29 -5.03 -6.81 4.15
C GLY A 29 -4.90 -8.09 4.96
N ASP A 30 -4.74 -7.89 6.26
CA ASP A 30 -4.74 -8.94 7.27
C ASP A 30 -6.10 -9.00 7.97
N PHE A 31 -6.51 -10.22 8.31
CA PHE A 31 -7.80 -10.47 8.94
C PHE A 31 -7.67 -11.36 10.16
N THR A 32 -8.53 -11.14 11.15
CA THR A 32 -8.77 -12.13 12.20
C THR A 32 -9.75 -13.17 11.70
N VAL A 33 -9.60 -14.40 12.17
CA VAL A 33 -10.52 -15.51 11.86
C VAL A 33 -11.29 -15.91 13.11
N ASN A 34 -12.54 -16.32 12.93
CA ASN A 34 -13.30 -16.96 14.00
C ASN A 34 -12.79 -18.41 14.16
N PRO A 35 -12.26 -18.80 15.33
CA PRO A 35 -11.69 -20.14 15.52
C PRO A 35 -12.70 -21.28 15.38
N SER A 36 -14.00 -21.05 15.64
CA SER A 36 -15.01 -22.11 15.54
C SER A 36 -15.54 -22.34 14.13
N THR A 37 -15.44 -21.35 13.24
CA THR A 37 -15.97 -21.45 11.87
C THR A 37 -14.90 -21.33 10.79
N GLY A 38 -13.68 -20.93 11.14
CA GLY A 38 -12.59 -20.62 10.20
C GLY A 38 -12.84 -19.38 9.33
N LYS A 39 -14.02 -18.74 9.44
CA LYS A 39 -14.40 -17.59 8.61
C LYS A 39 -13.69 -16.32 9.08
N VAL A 40 -13.47 -15.41 8.12
CA VAL A 40 -13.01 -14.05 8.41
C VAL A 40 -13.97 -13.38 9.40
N SER A 41 -13.41 -12.70 10.39
CA SER A 41 -14.17 -12.02 11.45
C SER A 41 -14.00 -10.50 11.41
N LYS A 42 -12.77 -9.99 11.29
CA LYS A 42 -12.49 -8.55 11.25
C LYS A 42 -11.25 -8.26 10.43
N MET A 43 -11.24 -7.13 9.74
CA MET A 43 -10.01 -6.57 9.19
C MET A 43 -9.10 -6.09 10.33
N LYS A 44 -7.82 -6.43 10.26
CA LYS A 44 -6.80 -6.16 11.28
C LYS A 44 -5.83 -5.05 10.84
N GLY A 45 -5.42 -5.04 9.58
CA GLY A 45 -4.45 -4.08 9.06
C GLY A 45 -4.24 -4.19 7.54
N GLY A 46 -3.48 -3.26 6.98
CA GLY A 46 -3.22 -3.19 5.54
C GLY A 46 -4.49 -2.93 4.72
N GLY A 47 -4.60 -3.58 3.57
CA GLY A 47 -5.80 -3.60 2.73
C GLY A 47 -6.11 -2.26 2.10
N HIS A 48 -5.19 -1.78 1.28
CA HIS A 48 -5.23 -0.49 0.61
C HIS A 48 -5.51 -0.61 -0.90
N GLY A 49 -5.55 -1.82 -1.47
CA GLY A 49 -5.90 -2.01 -2.87
C GLY A 49 -7.39 -2.21 -3.09
N GLN A 50 -7.79 -2.23 -4.36
CA GLN A 50 -9.17 -2.58 -4.73
C GLN A 50 -9.54 -4.00 -4.27
N THR A 51 -8.60 -4.94 -4.32
CA THR A 51 -8.79 -6.32 -3.87
C THR A 51 -9.26 -6.42 -2.41
N ASN A 52 -8.89 -5.48 -1.53
CA ASN A 52 -9.40 -5.44 -0.16
C ASN A 52 -10.90 -5.13 -0.12
N ILE A 53 -11.35 -4.14 -0.89
CA ILE A 53 -12.75 -3.74 -0.94
C ILE A 53 -13.60 -4.89 -1.49
N ASP A 54 -13.13 -5.53 -2.56
CA ASP A 54 -13.82 -6.67 -3.18
C ASP A 54 -13.92 -7.84 -2.18
N PHE A 55 -12.80 -8.20 -1.55
CA PHE A 55 -12.77 -9.26 -0.53
C PHE A 55 -13.71 -8.98 0.65
N LEU A 56 -13.75 -7.74 1.14
CA LEU A 56 -14.65 -7.35 2.23
C LEU A 56 -16.11 -7.51 1.81
N LYS A 57 -16.49 -7.01 0.63
CA LYS A 57 -17.86 -7.10 0.11
C LYS A 57 -18.29 -8.55 -0.15
N GLU A 58 -17.42 -9.35 -0.75
CA GLU A 58 -17.64 -10.79 -0.97
C GLU A 58 -17.88 -11.56 0.33
N ASN A 59 -17.26 -11.12 1.42
CA ASN A 59 -17.42 -11.70 2.75
C ASN A 59 -18.50 -11.00 3.60
N GLY A 60 -19.33 -10.15 3.00
CA GLY A 60 -20.46 -9.50 3.66
C GLY A 60 -20.09 -8.37 4.62
N PHE A 61 -18.88 -7.83 4.52
CA PHE A 61 -18.47 -6.65 5.29
C PHE A 61 -18.81 -5.36 4.56
N GLU A 62 -19.30 -4.39 5.33
CA GLU A 62 -19.51 -3.03 4.86
C GLU A 62 -18.17 -2.29 4.67
N VAL A 63 -18.11 -1.51 3.59
CA VAL A 63 -17.01 -0.60 3.28
C VAL A 63 -17.60 0.74 2.87
N ASN A 64 -17.19 1.80 3.54
CA ASN A 64 -17.65 3.15 3.27
C ASN A 64 -16.54 3.96 2.64
N ILE A 65 -16.81 4.57 1.48
CA ILE A 65 -15.93 5.55 0.84
C ILE A 65 -16.50 6.93 1.14
N GLU A 66 -15.86 7.65 2.06
CA GLU A 66 -16.31 8.96 2.54
C GLU A 66 -15.79 10.10 1.65
N LYS A 67 -14.62 9.92 1.06
CA LYS A 67 -13.97 10.93 0.21
C LYS A 67 -13.11 10.27 -0.86
N THR A 68 -13.14 10.86 -2.06
CA THR A 68 -12.23 10.52 -3.16
C THR A 68 -11.48 11.78 -3.57
N TYR A 69 -10.14 11.72 -3.60
CA TYR A 69 -9.27 12.78 -4.09
C TYR A 69 -9.32 12.86 -5.63
N PRO A 70 -8.98 14.01 -6.25
CA PRO A 70 -9.00 14.15 -7.71
C PRO A 70 -8.13 13.13 -8.47
N ASN A 71 -7.05 12.64 -7.83
CA ASN A 71 -6.17 11.61 -8.37
C ASN A 71 -6.68 10.17 -8.15
N GLY A 72 -7.90 10.00 -7.62
CA GLY A 72 -8.54 8.70 -7.43
C GLY A 72 -8.25 8.02 -6.10
N VAL A 73 -7.37 8.54 -5.24
CA VAL A 73 -7.20 7.98 -3.88
C VAL A 73 -8.50 8.10 -3.11
N ARG A 74 -8.88 7.05 -2.40
CA ARG A 74 -10.13 6.96 -1.65
C ARG A 74 -9.83 6.88 -0.17
N THR A 75 -10.68 7.48 0.64
CA THR A 75 -10.60 7.39 2.10
C THR A 75 -11.98 7.16 2.69
N GLY A 76 -12.01 6.43 3.79
CA GLY A 76 -13.24 6.06 4.45
C GLY A 76 -13.00 5.07 5.57
N ASN A 77 -13.89 4.10 5.75
CA ASN A 77 -13.86 3.23 6.92
C ASN A 77 -14.42 1.82 6.64
N VAL A 78 -14.13 0.92 7.58
CA VAL A 78 -14.71 -0.42 7.67
C VAL A 78 -15.35 -0.54 9.05
N PRO A 79 -16.69 -0.48 9.19
CA PRO A 79 -17.38 -0.38 10.48
C PRO A 79 -17.00 -1.44 11.52
N HIS A 80 -16.65 -2.65 11.06
CA HIS A 80 -16.24 -3.77 11.92
C HIS A 80 -14.72 -3.98 11.99
N HIS A 81 -13.91 -2.99 11.63
CA HIS A 81 -12.46 -3.05 11.72
C HIS A 81 -11.98 -3.33 13.17
N LYS A 82 -10.90 -4.08 13.34
CA LYS A 82 -10.31 -4.38 14.65
C LYS A 82 -9.94 -3.09 15.40
N THR A 83 -9.18 -2.21 14.74
CA THR A 83 -8.79 -0.87 15.23
C THR A 83 -9.97 0.10 15.24
N PRO A 84 -10.35 0.70 16.40
CA PRO A 84 -11.51 1.59 16.52
C PRO A 84 -11.47 2.84 15.61
N SER A 85 -10.31 3.48 15.46
CA SER A 85 -10.17 4.68 14.62
C SER A 85 -10.44 4.46 13.13
N LYS A 86 -10.54 3.20 12.68
CA LYS A 86 -10.82 2.82 11.30
C LYS A 86 -12.29 2.44 11.05
N ARG A 87 -13.15 2.54 12.07
CA ARG A 87 -14.56 2.14 12.00
C ARG A 87 -15.48 3.24 11.48
N THR A 88 -15.03 4.49 11.49
CA THR A 88 -15.82 5.65 11.05
C THR A 88 -14.91 6.68 10.38
N GLY A 89 -15.51 7.62 9.64
CA GLY A 89 -14.78 8.71 8.99
C GLY A 89 -13.77 8.19 7.97
N THR A 90 -12.60 8.83 7.88
CA THR A 90 -11.57 8.60 6.85
C THR A 90 -10.34 7.82 7.35
N GLY A 91 -10.50 6.98 8.38
CA GLY A 91 -9.39 6.28 9.05
C GLY A 91 -8.71 5.18 8.21
N GLN A 92 -9.32 4.76 7.10
CA GLN A 92 -8.77 3.84 6.12
C GLN A 92 -8.62 4.56 4.77
N SER A 93 -7.55 4.24 4.05
CA SER A 93 -7.32 4.75 2.70
C SER A 93 -7.13 3.59 1.71
N TRP A 94 -7.55 3.81 0.48
CA TRP A 94 -7.37 2.89 -0.64
C TRP A 94 -6.80 3.64 -1.84
N PHE A 95 -5.96 2.94 -2.61
CA PHE A 95 -5.43 3.42 -3.87
C PHE A 95 -6.57 3.67 -4.86
N PRO A 96 -6.30 4.36 -5.99
CA PRO A 96 -7.25 4.43 -7.08
C PRO A 96 -7.80 3.05 -7.45
N GLU A 97 -9.09 2.99 -7.78
CA GLU A 97 -9.79 1.73 -8.05
C GLU A 97 -9.13 0.90 -9.16
N ASN A 98 -8.52 1.57 -10.14
CA ASN A 98 -7.83 0.93 -11.24
C ASN A 98 -6.40 0.45 -10.91
N TRP A 99 -5.87 0.71 -9.71
CA TRP A 99 -4.55 0.21 -9.32
C TRP A 99 -4.62 -1.27 -8.96
N THR A 100 -3.78 -2.05 -9.65
CA THR A 100 -3.57 -3.46 -9.39
C THR A 100 -2.53 -3.67 -8.29
N GLY A 101 -2.41 -4.91 -7.79
CA GLY A 101 -1.30 -5.28 -6.92
C GLY A 101 0.08 -5.01 -7.55
N LYS A 102 0.18 -5.03 -8.88
CA LYS A 102 1.44 -4.72 -9.58
C LYS A 102 1.78 -3.22 -9.53
N ASP A 103 0.79 -2.35 -9.60
CA ASP A 103 0.97 -0.91 -9.46
C ASP A 103 1.45 -0.57 -8.04
N ILE A 104 0.83 -1.19 -7.02
CA ILE A 104 1.23 -1.03 -5.62
C ILE A 104 2.65 -1.54 -5.39
N GLU A 105 3.01 -2.72 -5.94
CA GLU A 105 4.37 -3.26 -5.88
C GLU A 105 5.37 -2.28 -6.49
N THR A 106 5.08 -1.77 -7.68
CA THR A 106 5.99 -0.90 -8.43
C THR A 106 6.17 0.45 -7.72
N ALA A 107 5.08 1.01 -7.18
CA ALA A 107 5.13 2.22 -6.37
C ALA A 107 6.01 2.04 -5.12
N GLY A 108 5.79 0.94 -4.37
CA GLY A 108 6.58 0.62 -3.19
C GLY A 108 8.07 0.45 -3.50
N GLN A 109 8.40 -0.21 -4.62
CA GLN A 109 9.78 -0.39 -5.09
C GLN A 109 10.44 0.94 -5.45
N GLN A 110 9.73 1.82 -6.16
CA GLN A 110 10.24 3.11 -6.56
C GLN A 110 10.57 3.97 -5.32
N ILE A 111 9.69 3.99 -4.32
CA ILE A 111 9.91 4.77 -3.09
C ILE A 111 11.01 4.15 -2.25
N ALA A 112 11.03 2.83 -2.09
CA ALA A 112 12.05 2.16 -1.30
C ALA A 112 13.46 2.18 -1.95
N SER A 113 13.55 2.47 -3.24
CA SER A 113 14.83 2.68 -3.93
C SER A 113 15.48 4.03 -3.62
N GLN A 114 14.77 4.94 -2.95
CA GLN A 114 15.28 6.25 -2.61
C GLN A 114 16.26 6.18 -1.42
N PRO A 115 17.30 7.04 -1.37
CA PRO A 115 18.31 7.00 -0.32
C PRO A 115 17.75 7.13 1.11
N ASN A 116 16.72 7.95 1.30
CA ASN A 116 16.07 8.15 2.59
C ASN A 116 15.37 6.89 3.15
N PHE A 117 14.96 5.94 2.30
CA PHE A 117 14.40 4.66 2.78
C PHE A 117 15.45 3.76 3.43
N SER A 118 16.67 3.76 2.88
CA SER A 118 17.78 2.97 3.44
C SER A 118 18.14 3.41 4.86
N SER A 119 18.11 4.72 5.12
CA SER A 119 18.37 5.33 6.43
C SER A 119 17.17 5.33 7.38
N ALA A 120 15.95 5.08 6.87
CA ALA A 120 14.73 5.10 7.68
C ALA A 120 14.79 4.06 8.81
N LYS A 121 14.23 4.42 9.96
CA LYS A 121 14.07 3.50 11.09
C LYS A 121 12.85 2.60 10.89
N ASN A 122 12.82 1.46 11.58
CA ASN A 122 11.61 0.64 11.61
C ASN A 122 10.44 1.46 12.20
N GLY A 123 9.27 1.35 11.57
CA GLY A 123 8.06 2.11 11.91
C GLY A 123 7.98 3.51 11.29
N GLU A 124 9.06 4.01 10.70
CA GLU A 124 9.05 5.31 10.00
C GLU A 124 8.36 5.19 8.64
N VAL A 125 7.55 6.20 8.32
CA VAL A 125 6.90 6.32 7.00
C VAL A 125 7.79 7.14 6.09
N ILE A 126 8.12 6.59 4.93
CA ILE A 126 8.73 7.32 3.84
C ILE A 126 7.68 7.57 2.76
N PHE A 127 7.47 8.84 2.43
CA PHE A 127 6.55 9.25 1.37
C PHE A 127 7.29 9.53 0.07
N GLY A 128 6.67 9.18 -1.04
CA GLY A 128 7.04 9.63 -2.38
C GLY A 128 5.84 9.66 -3.30
N ASP A 129 6.00 10.32 -4.45
CA ASP A 129 4.93 10.42 -5.45
C ASP A 129 5.14 9.38 -6.56
N TYR A 130 4.08 8.64 -6.88
CA TYR A 130 4.06 7.66 -7.96
C TYR A 130 2.75 7.81 -8.74
N ASN A 131 2.84 8.08 -10.05
CA ASN A 131 1.69 8.29 -10.94
C ASN A 131 0.64 9.27 -10.38
N GLY A 132 1.10 10.37 -9.78
CA GLY A 132 0.23 11.41 -9.20
C GLY A 132 -0.37 11.06 -7.84
N VAL A 133 -0.03 9.90 -7.25
CA VAL A 133 -0.44 9.51 -5.89
C VAL A 133 0.72 9.67 -4.93
N ARG A 134 0.47 10.33 -3.79
CA ARG A 134 1.39 10.33 -2.65
C ARG A 134 1.27 9.02 -1.91
N VAL A 135 2.32 8.21 -1.96
CA VAL A 135 2.39 6.85 -1.43
C VAL A 135 3.36 6.82 -0.25
N GLY A 136 2.93 6.21 0.84
CA GLY A 136 3.75 5.91 2.01
C GLY A 136 4.25 4.46 1.99
N VAL A 137 5.49 4.26 2.42
CA VAL A 137 6.10 2.95 2.67
C VAL A 137 6.63 2.94 4.10
N ILE A 138 6.23 1.95 4.90
CA ILE A 138 6.77 1.73 6.25
C ILE A 138 7.82 0.64 6.21
N LYS A 139 8.91 0.85 6.94
CA LYS A 139 9.96 -0.16 7.15
C LYS A 139 9.66 -1.01 8.39
N THR A 140 9.75 -2.33 8.26
CA THR A 140 9.63 -3.30 9.35
C THR A 140 10.77 -4.30 9.23
N ASP A 141 11.55 -4.48 10.29
CA ASP A 141 12.71 -5.38 10.34
C ASP A 141 13.68 -5.21 9.17
N GLY A 142 13.95 -3.95 8.81
CA GLY A 142 14.86 -3.60 7.71
C GLY A 142 14.25 -3.76 6.31
N LYS A 143 13.03 -4.27 6.19
CA LYS A 143 12.33 -4.54 4.92
C LYS A 143 11.09 -3.67 4.77
N ILE A 144 10.47 -3.71 3.60
CA ILE A 144 9.17 -3.06 3.37
C ILE A 144 8.10 -3.82 4.16
N GLY A 145 7.45 -3.15 5.12
CA GLY A 145 6.37 -3.69 5.94
C GLY A 145 4.99 -3.51 5.31
N THR A 146 4.68 -2.30 4.84
CA THR A 146 3.43 -1.99 4.14
C THR A 146 3.61 -0.83 3.16
N ILE A 147 2.70 -0.74 2.20
CA ILE A 147 2.62 0.29 1.15
C ILE A 147 1.17 0.80 1.14
N PHE A 148 0.98 2.11 1.19
CA PHE A 148 -0.36 2.70 1.34
C PHE A 148 -0.43 4.09 0.70
N PRO A 149 -1.62 4.55 0.26
CA PRO A 149 -1.79 5.94 -0.16
C PRO A 149 -1.96 6.81 1.08
N ASP A 150 -1.33 7.98 1.07
CA ASP A 150 -1.51 8.98 2.13
C ASP A 150 -2.97 9.46 2.14
N GLY A 151 -3.75 9.01 3.14
CA GLY A 151 -5.16 9.37 3.29
C GLY A 151 -5.36 10.82 3.77
N THR A 152 -4.32 11.47 4.27
CA THR A 152 -4.40 12.82 4.86
C THR A 152 -4.02 13.91 3.87
N LYS A 153 -3.21 13.57 2.86
CA LYS A 153 -2.71 14.49 1.85
C LYS A 153 -2.51 13.77 0.53
N GLN A 154 -2.98 14.38 -0.56
CA GLN A 154 -2.61 14.01 -1.92
C GLN A 154 -2.09 15.26 -2.67
N PRO A 155 -1.28 15.08 -3.73
CA PRO A 155 -0.75 16.18 -4.54
C PRO A 155 -1.85 17.03 -5.18
#